data_AF-A0A7C9QTH9-F1
#
_entry.id   AF-A0A7C9QTH9-F1
#
_cell.length_a   1.000
_cell.length_b   1.000
_cell.length_c   1.000
_cell.angle_alpha   90.00
_cell.angle_beta   90.00
_cell.angle_gamma   90.00
#
_symmetry.space_group_name_H-M   'P 1'
#
loop_
_entity.id
_entity.type
_entity.pdbx_description
1 polymer ?
#
loop_
_entity_poly.entity_id
_entity_poly.type
_entity_poly.pdbx_seq_one_letter_code
_entity_poly.pdbx_strand_id
1 'polypeptide(L)'
;MSSNPEVNKTFEAKVANLIAATRHLDVPQILLLRRMTMADPESRRWATMRQLQVVFSVIVAKAIERIGLDRLREARDKDFAPLLPPASGIAREDDLKVLTDVAAQMLGNPQSPMSEHEAALEKLLSIGPARAPARTVRQTSPIKEPPPLFAAQLGPDLERMVLPGNLRGGAEGLDEDKPFTDFPTLFDDTICSFSRKMLSLFQVRGSDRPDRLPFLMAPQFAACYEDVLRRMVLPPMRTSRHIQQLGLNYNWAEVGGAKLIDIIQSGEVNNPVLHHWDNRWTAFRGAKGKKPKPEDNPWPLFREDATKSDYLPPDEDDIDVLKDLLRYELESFAKAWREIGQLYEQEFTPNARQEQAREGAFRDGLMKWASKLPDHVGEFFAIKSYFMFPRIDGHFLRRLITNFGRSENERRRNAPYLSIFVQNLSG
;
A
#
# COMPACT_ATOMS: atom_id res chain seq x y z
N MET A 1 -0.43 29.55 19.63
CA MET A 1 -0.42 29.22 21.07
C MET A 1 1.00 28.79 21.43
N SER A 2 1.77 29.70 22.02
CA SER A 2 3.16 29.45 22.40
C SER A 2 3.21 28.54 23.62
N SER A 3 3.81 27.35 23.49
CA SER A 3 4.02 26.41 24.59
C SER A 3 5.04 26.99 25.57
N ASN A 4 4.58 27.34 26.77
CA ASN A 4 5.42 27.89 27.83
C ASN A 4 6.36 26.79 28.36
N PRO A 5 7.71 26.93 28.27
CA PRO A 5 8.66 25.86 28.56
C PRO A 5 8.62 25.34 30.00
N GLU A 6 8.14 26.12 30.96
CA GLU A 6 7.98 25.69 32.36
C GLU A 6 6.86 24.66 32.53
N VAL A 7 5.75 24.82 31.81
CA VAL A 7 4.60 23.90 31.85
C VAL A 7 4.98 22.52 31.32
N ASN A 8 5.85 22.46 30.31
CA ASN A 8 6.35 21.20 29.76
C ASN A 8 7.24 20.45 30.77
N LYS A 9 8.11 21.14 31.50
CA LYS A 9 8.95 20.51 32.53
C LYS A 9 8.13 19.96 33.69
N THR A 10 7.09 20.67 34.12
CA THR A 10 6.17 20.18 35.16
C THR A 10 5.37 18.97 34.69
N PHE A 11 4.92 18.97 33.43
CA PHE A 11 4.23 17.83 32.83
C PHE A 11 5.13 16.59 32.80
N GLU A 12 6.36 16.70 32.27
CA GLU A 12 7.31 15.58 32.20
C GLU A 12 7.63 14.99 33.57
N ALA A 13 7.87 15.84 34.58
CA ALA A 13 8.15 15.39 35.94
C ALA A 13 6.95 14.65 36.57
N LYS A 14 5.72 15.12 36.34
CA LYS A 14 4.50 14.48 36.84
C LYS A 14 4.22 13.16 36.12
N VAL A 15 4.47 13.08 34.81
CA VAL A 15 4.37 11.83 34.03
C VAL A 15 5.41 10.82 34.52
N ALA A 16 6.66 11.22 34.75
CA ALA A 16 7.69 10.34 35.29
C ALA A 16 7.31 9.75 36.65
N ASN A 17 6.73 10.57 37.55
CA ASN A 17 6.23 10.11 38.84
C ASN A 17 5.05 9.14 38.69
N LEU A 18 4.14 9.39 37.75
CA LEU A 18 3.01 8.49 37.47
C LEU A 18 3.48 7.13 36.93
N ILE A 19 4.46 7.12 36.03
CA ILE A 19 5.09 5.90 35.51
C ILE A 19 5.79 5.13 36.65
N ALA A 20 6.52 5.83 37.52
CA ALA A 20 7.17 5.21 38.67
C ALA A 20 6.16 4.59 39.65
N ALA A 21 5.06 5.28 39.94
CA ALA A 21 4.01 4.80 40.85
C ALA A 21 3.23 3.60 40.28
N THR A 22 3.06 3.54 38.95
CA THR A 22 2.33 2.46 38.25
C THR A 22 3.19 1.23 37.95
N ARG A 23 4.51 1.30 38.18
CA ARG A 23 5.46 0.23 37.86
C ARG A 23 5.21 -1.10 38.58
N HIS A 24 4.47 -1.10 39.68
CA HIS A 24 4.14 -2.31 40.44
C HIS A 24 2.64 -2.65 40.44
N LEU A 25 1.83 -1.89 39.69
CA LEU A 25 0.38 -2.07 39.66
C LEU A 25 -0.04 -3.01 38.52
N ASP A 26 -1.10 -3.77 38.77
CA ASP A 26 -1.74 -4.61 37.76
C ASP A 26 -2.69 -3.80 36.86
N VAL A 27 -3.04 -4.35 35.69
CA VAL A 27 -3.89 -3.67 34.69
C VAL A 27 -5.21 -3.12 35.28
N PRO A 28 -5.97 -3.87 36.11
CA PRO A 28 -7.19 -3.34 36.73
C PRO A 28 -6.93 -2.14 37.67
N GLN A 29 -5.79 -2.15 38.38
CA GLN A 29 -5.40 -1.07 39.30
C GLN A 29 -4.98 0.19 38.54
N ILE A 30 -4.31 0.02 37.40
CA ILE A 30 -3.93 1.12 36.51
C ILE A 30 -5.17 1.77 35.88
N LEU A 31 -6.17 0.98 35.48
CA LEU A 31 -7.44 1.49 34.96
C LEU A 31 -8.23 2.25 36.05
N LEU A 32 -8.23 1.76 37.29
CA LEU A 32 -8.81 2.48 38.41
C LEU A 32 -8.10 3.81 38.67
N LEU A 33 -6.76 3.81 38.68
CA LEU A 33 -5.95 5.02 38.83
C LEU A 33 -6.23 6.01 37.71
N ARG A 34 -6.33 5.55 36.46
CA ARG A 34 -6.71 6.36 35.30
C ARG A 34 -8.03 7.11 35.56
N ARG A 35 -9.06 6.42 36.04
CA ARG A 35 -10.35 7.06 36.34
C ARG A 35 -10.22 8.15 37.41
N MET A 36 -9.48 7.86 38.48
CA MET A 36 -9.25 8.82 39.56
C MET A 36 -8.49 10.06 39.04
N THR A 37 -7.43 9.87 38.25
CA THR A 37 -6.64 10.96 37.67
C THR A 37 -7.43 11.78 36.65
N MET A 38 -8.34 11.17 35.90
CA MET A 38 -9.18 11.88 34.91
C MET A 38 -10.32 12.68 35.56
N ALA A 39 -10.79 12.23 36.72
CA ALA A 39 -11.79 12.92 37.54
C ALA A 39 -11.17 14.04 38.41
N ASP A 40 -9.88 13.92 38.74
CA ASP A 40 -9.17 14.86 39.60
C ASP A 40 -8.98 16.26 38.96
N PRO A 41 -9.47 17.34 39.59
CA PRO A 41 -9.26 18.70 39.11
C PRO A 41 -7.81 19.16 39.12
N GLU A 42 -6.96 18.62 40.00
CA GLU A 42 -5.54 19.01 40.04
C GLU A 42 -4.77 18.48 38.83
N SER A 43 -5.11 17.28 38.38
CA SER A 43 -4.57 16.65 37.16
C SER A 43 -4.82 17.48 35.90
N ARG A 44 -5.94 18.22 35.86
CA ARG A 44 -6.29 19.11 34.74
C ARG A 44 -5.49 20.42 34.72
N ARG A 45 -4.80 20.78 35.81
CA ARG A 45 -3.97 21.99 35.88
C ARG A 45 -2.66 21.85 35.11
N TRP A 46 -2.17 20.62 34.96
CA TRP A 46 -0.87 20.35 34.33
C TRP A 46 -0.96 19.46 33.08
N ALA A 47 -2.08 18.79 32.83
CA ALA A 47 -2.29 18.00 31.62
C ALA A 47 -3.71 18.13 31.05
N THR A 48 -3.80 18.12 29.72
CA THR A 48 -5.09 18.00 29.03
C THR A 48 -5.62 16.57 29.07
N MET A 49 -6.92 16.40 28.90
CA MET A 49 -7.58 15.09 28.85
C MET A 49 -6.95 14.16 27.81
N ARG A 50 -6.61 14.71 26.63
CA ARG A 50 -5.96 13.96 25.55
C ARG A 50 -4.55 13.49 25.93
N GLN A 51 -3.77 14.35 26.59
CA GLN A 51 -2.42 13.99 27.05
C GLN A 51 -2.46 12.87 28.10
N LEU A 52 -3.39 12.95 29.07
CA LEU A 52 -3.57 11.90 30.06
C LEU A 52 -4.01 10.57 29.42
N GLN A 53 -4.91 10.61 28.43
CA GLN A 53 -5.31 9.41 27.68
C GLN A 53 -4.13 8.71 27.01
N VAL A 54 -3.23 9.46 26.37
CA VAL A 54 -2.03 8.92 25.74
C VAL A 54 -1.09 8.32 26.78
N VAL A 55 -0.82 9.04 27.87
CA VAL A 55 0.06 8.57 28.95
C VAL A 55 -0.45 7.26 29.55
N PHE A 56 -1.75 7.17 29.86
CA PHE A 56 -2.32 5.93 30.40
C PHE A 56 -2.38 4.79 29.38
N SER A 57 -2.57 5.08 28.09
CA SER A 57 -2.50 4.06 27.03
C SER A 57 -1.12 3.40 26.99
N VAL A 58 -0.04 4.19 27.09
CA VAL A 58 1.34 3.69 27.14
C VAL A 58 1.60 2.88 28.43
N ILE A 59 1.13 3.37 29.58
CA ILE A 59 1.28 2.67 30.86
C ILE A 59 0.54 1.32 30.84
N VAL A 60 -0.68 1.28 30.29
CA VAL A 60 -1.47 0.04 30.15
C VAL A 60 -0.77 -0.93 29.19
N ALA A 61 -0.25 -0.46 28.05
CA ALA A 61 0.51 -1.29 27.12
C ALA A 61 1.73 -1.94 27.80
N LYS A 62 2.49 -1.15 28.57
CA LYS A 62 3.63 -1.68 29.36
C LYS A 62 3.20 -2.63 30.45
N ALA A 63 2.05 -2.42 31.07
CA ALA A 63 1.52 -3.35 32.05
C ALA A 63 1.15 -4.70 31.43
N ILE A 64 0.55 -4.67 30.23
CA ILE A 64 0.17 -5.84 29.44
C ILE A 64 1.41 -6.61 28.95
N GLU A 65 2.46 -5.93 28.50
CA GLU A 65 3.74 -6.57 28.13
C GLU A 65 4.30 -7.46 29.26
N ARG A 66 4.16 -7.04 30.53
CA ARG A 66 4.64 -7.83 31.69
C ARG A 66 3.79 -9.06 31.97
N ILE A 67 2.50 -9.03 31.66
CA ILE A 67 1.58 -10.15 31.88
C ILE A 67 1.74 -11.20 30.75
N GLY A 68 2.22 -10.76 29.58
CA GLY A 68 2.52 -11.61 28.43
C GLY A 68 1.39 -11.61 27.39
N LEU A 69 1.77 -11.77 26.12
CA LEU A 69 0.85 -11.75 24.98
C LEU A 69 -0.16 -12.91 25.00
N ASP A 70 0.22 -14.07 25.54
CA ASP A 70 -0.66 -15.25 25.62
C ASP A 70 -1.84 -14.99 26.54
N ARG A 71 -1.59 -14.41 27.72
CA ARG A 71 -2.66 -14.01 28.66
C ARG A 71 -3.54 -12.89 28.10
N LEU A 72 -2.98 -12.01 27.28
CA LEU A 72 -3.76 -10.98 26.59
C LEU A 72 -4.70 -11.58 25.54
N ARG A 73 -4.26 -12.61 24.79
CA ARG A 73 -5.11 -13.36 23.86
C ARG A 73 -6.25 -14.06 24.59
N GLU A 74 -5.94 -14.80 25.66
CA GLU A 74 -6.96 -15.45 26.49
C GLU A 74 -7.95 -14.45 27.11
N ALA A 75 -7.47 -13.27 27.49
CA ALA A 75 -8.32 -12.20 28.00
C ALA A 75 -9.21 -11.61 26.89
N ARG A 76 -8.68 -11.44 25.67
CA ARG A 76 -9.44 -10.94 24.51
C ARG A 76 -10.60 -11.89 24.16
N ASP A 77 -10.38 -13.20 24.23
CA ASP A 77 -11.41 -14.21 23.99
C ASP A 77 -12.52 -14.21 25.06
N LYS A 78 -12.28 -13.54 26.19
CA LYS A 78 -13.22 -13.35 27.31
C LYS A 78 -13.65 -11.89 27.47
N ASP A 79 -13.64 -11.11 26.39
CA ASP A 79 -13.99 -9.68 26.37
C ASP A 79 -13.26 -8.83 27.43
N PHE A 80 -12.00 -9.18 27.69
CA PHE A 80 -11.14 -8.58 28.71
C PHE A 80 -11.70 -8.61 30.13
N ALA A 81 -12.72 -9.43 30.42
CA ALA A 81 -13.31 -9.58 31.74
C ALA A 81 -12.31 -9.77 32.90
N PRO A 82 -11.21 -10.55 32.78
CA PRO A 82 -10.25 -10.70 33.88
C PRO A 82 -9.33 -9.49 34.10
N LEU A 83 -9.27 -8.55 33.15
CA LEU A 83 -8.41 -7.37 33.20
C LEU A 83 -9.18 -6.08 33.53
N LEU A 84 -10.51 -6.15 33.61
CA LEU A 84 -11.37 -5.02 33.92
C LEU A 84 -11.56 -4.88 35.45
N PRO A 85 -11.50 -3.66 36.01
CA PRO A 85 -11.86 -3.43 37.40
C PRO A 85 -13.38 -3.64 37.61
N PRO A 86 -13.81 -4.02 38.83
CA PRO A 86 -15.23 -4.17 39.16
C PRO A 86 -15.94 -2.82 39.06
N ALA A 87 -16.66 -2.61 37.96
CA ALA A 87 -17.40 -1.38 37.69
C ALA A 87 -18.57 -1.63 36.74
N SER A 88 -19.61 -0.81 36.84
CA SER A 88 -20.82 -0.86 36.01
C SER A 88 -20.97 0.39 35.14
N GLY A 89 -21.61 0.24 33.97
CA GLY A 89 -21.97 1.33 33.07
C GLY A 89 -20.81 1.93 32.27
N ILE A 90 -20.89 3.25 32.02
CA ILE A 90 -20.03 4.02 31.10
C ILE A 90 -18.53 3.86 31.41
N ALA A 91 -18.17 3.80 32.69
CA ALA A 91 -16.77 3.66 33.10
C ALA A 91 -16.16 2.31 32.67
N ARG A 92 -16.97 1.25 32.59
CA ARG A 92 -16.55 -0.07 32.11
C ARG A 92 -16.34 -0.06 30.60
N GLU A 93 -17.22 0.61 29.86
CA GLU A 93 -17.11 0.75 28.40
C GLU A 93 -15.86 1.55 28.00
N ASP A 94 -15.57 2.63 28.72
CA ASP A 94 -14.38 3.45 28.49
C ASP A 94 -13.08 2.66 28.74
N ASP A 95 -13.04 1.82 29.78
CA ASP A 95 -11.88 0.98 30.05
C ASP A 95 -11.76 -0.18 29.07
N LEU A 96 -12.89 -0.76 28.67
CA LEU A 96 -12.93 -1.79 27.62
C LEU A 96 -12.35 -1.21 26.32
N LYS A 97 -12.76 0.00 25.93
CA LYS A 97 -12.24 0.67 24.74
C LYS A 97 -10.73 0.86 24.79
N VAL A 98 -10.19 1.30 25.93
CA VAL A 98 -8.74 1.45 26.09
C VAL A 98 -8.02 0.10 25.96
N LEU A 99 -8.55 -0.96 26.55
CA LEU A 99 -7.98 -2.31 26.43
C LEU A 99 -8.06 -2.83 25.01
N THR A 100 -9.18 -2.62 24.30
CA THR A 100 -9.34 -2.99 22.90
C THR A 100 -8.36 -2.25 22.00
N ASP A 101 -8.19 -0.94 22.19
CA ASP A 101 -7.27 -0.12 21.39
C ASP A 101 -5.82 -0.56 21.61
N VAL A 102 -5.42 -0.81 22.86
CA VAL A 102 -4.07 -1.31 23.20
C VAL A 102 -3.87 -2.74 22.71
N ALA A 103 -4.86 -3.62 22.84
CA ALA A 103 -4.79 -4.98 22.33
C ALA A 103 -4.71 -5.02 20.81
N ALA A 104 -5.41 -4.13 20.09
CA ALA A 104 -5.34 -4.03 18.64
C ALA A 104 -3.94 -3.59 18.17
N GLN A 105 -3.27 -2.69 18.90
CA GLN A 105 -1.90 -2.29 18.62
C GLN A 105 -0.89 -3.44 18.83
N MET A 106 -1.14 -4.33 19.78
CA MET A 106 -0.20 -5.40 20.15
C MET A 106 -0.47 -6.75 19.46
N LEU A 107 -1.72 -7.09 19.20
CA LEU A 107 -2.16 -8.38 18.63
C LEU A 107 -2.73 -8.26 17.22
N GLY A 108 -2.83 -7.04 16.67
CA GLY A 108 -3.58 -6.75 15.45
C GLY A 108 -5.10 -6.66 15.71
N ASN A 109 -5.82 -6.11 14.74
CA ASN A 109 -7.28 -6.05 14.78
C ASN A 109 -7.86 -7.46 14.92
N PRO A 110 -8.96 -7.64 15.69
CA PRO A 110 -9.65 -8.92 15.74
C PRO A 110 -10.00 -9.33 14.31
N GLN A 111 -9.58 -10.51 13.90
CA GLN A 111 -10.12 -11.12 12.69
C GLN A 111 -11.63 -11.18 12.89
N SER A 112 -12.39 -10.48 12.04
CA SER A 112 -13.84 -10.60 12.02
C SER A 112 -14.21 -12.08 12.01
N PRO A 113 -15.20 -12.52 12.80
CA PRO A 113 -15.61 -13.92 12.79
C PRO A 113 -15.91 -14.33 11.35
N MET A 114 -15.31 -15.46 10.96
CA MET A 114 -15.32 -16.07 9.63
C MET A 114 -16.66 -15.84 8.93
N SER A 115 -16.57 -15.27 7.74
CA SER A 115 -17.66 -15.21 6.78
C SER A 115 -18.27 -16.61 6.60
N GLU A 116 -19.60 -16.71 6.58
CA GLU A 116 -20.37 -17.96 6.35
C GLU A 116 -19.85 -18.79 5.15
N HIS A 117 -19.14 -18.13 4.23
CA HIS A 117 -18.48 -18.75 3.09
C HIS A 117 -17.34 -19.71 3.46
N GLU A 118 -16.58 -19.47 4.54
CA GLU A 118 -15.50 -20.39 4.95
C GLU A 118 -16.06 -21.61 5.70
N ALA A 119 -17.10 -21.43 6.51
CA ALA A 119 -17.82 -22.54 7.14
C ALA A 119 -18.54 -23.42 6.09
N ALA A 120 -19.05 -22.83 5.01
CA ALA A 120 -19.62 -23.57 3.87
C ALA A 120 -18.55 -24.35 3.08
N LEU A 121 -17.33 -23.79 2.97
CA LEU A 121 -16.19 -24.44 2.31
C LEU A 121 -15.65 -25.62 3.15
N GLU A 122 -15.55 -25.45 4.47
CA GLU A 122 -15.12 -26.51 5.39
C GLU A 122 -16.15 -27.66 5.47
N LYS A 123 -17.45 -27.33 5.36
CA LYS A 123 -18.54 -28.32 5.24
C LYS A 123 -18.54 -29.07 3.89
N LEU A 124 -18.04 -28.45 2.82
CA LEU A 124 -17.85 -29.11 1.52
C LEU A 124 -16.62 -30.00 1.49
N LEU A 125 -15.54 -29.63 2.20
CA LEU A 125 -14.29 -30.39 2.27
C LEU A 125 -14.35 -31.59 3.24
N SER A 126 -15.30 -31.57 4.19
CA SER A 126 -15.55 -32.68 5.13
C SER A 126 -16.44 -33.80 4.58
N ILE A 127 -17.03 -33.63 3.38
CA ILE A 127 -17.76 -34.69 2.68
C ILE A 127 -16.74 -35.48 1.84
N GLY A 128 -16.20 -36.56 2.43
CA GLY A 128 -15.36 -37.52 1.72
C GLY A 128 -16.08 -38.18 0.53
N PRO A 129 -15.33 -38.73 -0.45
CA PRO A 129 -15.91 -39.17 -1.72
C PRO A 129 -16.85 -40.36 -1.52
N ALA A 130 -18.11 -40.19 -1.92
CA ALA A 130 -19.10 -41.25 -1.88
C ALA A 130 -18.73 -42.38 -2.87
N ARG A 131 -18.74 -43.59 -2.34
CA ARG A 131 -18.53 -44.87 -3.03
C ARG A 131 -19.51 -45.02 -4.20
N ALA A 132 -18.99 -45.21 -5.41
CA ALA A 132 -19.78 -45.38 -6.62
C ALA A 132 -20.67 -46.65 -6.55
N PRO A 133 -21.99 -46.56 -6.88
CA PRO A 133 -22.82 -47.74 -7.10
C PRO A 133 -22.60 -48.34 -8.49
N ALA A 134 -22.90 -49.63 -8.59
CA ALA A 134 -22.61 -50.50 -9.73
C ALA A 134 -23.31 -50.10 -11.04
N ARG A 135 -22.59 -50.35 -12.13
CA ARG A 135 -22.87 -50.05 -13.53
C ARG A 135 -24.06 -50.88 -14.05
N THR A 136 -25.14 -50.24 -14.48
CA THR A 136 -26.13 -50.79 -15.41
C THR A 136 -26.13 -49.99 -16.72
N VAL A 137 -26.16 -50.73 -17.83
CA VAL A 137 -25.94 -50.25 -19.20
C VAL A 137 -27.28 -49.98 -19.90
N ARG A 138 -27.39 -48.79 -20.53
CA ARG A 138 -28.16 -48.35 -21.74
C ARG A 138 -28.68 -46.93 -21.52
N GLN A 139 -28.71 -45.98 -22.45
CA GLN A 139 -28.52 -45.94 -23.90
C GLN A 139 -28.01 -44.53 -24.30
N THR A 140 -27.34 -44.44 -25.44
CA THR A 140 -26.67 -43.25 -25.99
C THR A 140 -27.62 -42.19 -26.57
N SER A 141 -27.27 -40.92 -26.41
CA SER A 141 -27.48 -39.85 -27.40
C SER A 141 -26.37 -38.80 -27.24
N PRO A 142 -25.76 -38.30 -28.32
CA PRO A 142 -24.52 -37.52 -28.26
C PRO A 142 -24.80 -36.03 -28.16
N ILE A 143 -24.22 -35.35 -27.17
CA ILE A 143 -24.00 -33.90 -27.22
C ILE A 143 -22.53 -33.68 -26.94
N LYS A 144 -21.84 -33.16 -27.97
CA LYS A 144 -20.44 -32.74 -27.96
C LYS A 144 -20.23 -31.65 -26.93
N GLU A 145 -19.37 -31.90 -25.94
CA GLU A 145 -18.68 -30.84 -25.23
C GLU A 145 -17.62 -30.22 -26.17
N PRO A 146 -17.56 -28.89 -26.33
CA PRO A 146 -16.46 -28.27 -27.04
C PRO A 146 -15.16 -28.32 -26.20
N PRO A 147 -14.00 -28.48 -26.84
CA PRO A 147 -12.70 -28.58 -26.18
C PRO A 147 -12.26 -27.26 -25.53
N PRO A 148 -11.28 -27.29 -24.60
CA PRO A 148 -10.86 -26.12 -23.83
C PRO A 148 -10.12 -25.11 -24.72
N LEU A 149 -10.81 -24.04 -25.12
CA LEU A 149 -10.26 -22.92 -25.92
C LEU A 149 -9.74 -21.77 -25.05
N PHE A 150 -9.14 -22.04 -23.88
CA PHE A 150 -8.70 -20.98 -22.97
C PHE A 150 -7.18 -20.86 -22.76
N ALA A 151 -6.36 -21.60 -23.49
CA ALA A 151 -4.90 -21.56 -23.26
C ALA A 151 -4.00 -21.47 -24.50
N ALA A 152 -4.52 -21.47 -25.72
CA ALA A 152 -3.66 -21.58 -26.90
C ALA A 152 -4.21 -20.88 -28.14
N GLN A 153 -4.36 -19.55 -28.11
CA GLN A 153 -4.31 -18.70 -29.32
C GLN A 153 -4.32 -17.22 -28.93
N LEU A 154 -3.23 -16.78 -28.28
CA LEU A 154 -2.86 -15.37 -28.33
C LEU A 154 -2.00 -15.19 -29.58
N GLY A 155 -2.45 -14.32 -30.49
CA GLY A 155 -1.66 -13.96 -31.67
C GLY A 155 -0.36 -13.24 -31.28
N PRO A 156 0.69 -13.30 -32.13
CA PRO A 156 2.01 -12.75 -31.84
C PRO A 156 2.05 -11.23 -31.60
N ASP A 157 0.98 -10.49 -31.95
CA ASP A 157 0.91 -9.04 -31.73
C ASP A 157 0.64 -8.65 -30.27
N LEU A 158 -0.02 -9.52 -29.48
CA LEU A 158 -0.28 -9.23 -28.07
C LEU A 158 0.99 -9.30 -27.22
N GLU A 159 1.89 -10.23 -27.54
CA GLU A 159 3.17 -10.36 -26.84
C GLU A 159 4.08 -9.14 -27.07
N ARG A 160 3.93 -8.42 -28.20
CA ARG A 160 4.68 -7.17 -28.46
C ARG A 160 4.08 -5.94 -27.78
N MET A 161 2.76 -5.89 -27.60
CA MET A 161 2.07 -4.72 -27.02
C MET A 161 1.87 -4.79 -25.50
N VAL A 162 1.81 -5.99 -24.90
CA VAL A 162 1.31 -6.12 -23.52
C VAL A 162 2.42 -6.27 -22.48
N LEU A 163 3.64 -6.67 -22.83
CA LEU A 163 4.75 -6.85 -21.87
C LEU A 163 6.12 -6.60 -22.52
N PRO A 164 7.09 -5.97 -21.82
CA PRO A 164 8.49 -6.27 -22.06
C PRO A 164 8.70 -7.77 -21.84
N GLY A 165 9.36 -8.48 -22.76
CA GLY A 165 9.58 -9.94 -22.75
C GLY A 165 10.30 -10.54 -21.53
N ASN A 166 10.51 -9.77 -20.46
CA ASN A 166 11.23 -10.17 -19.25
C ASN A 166 10.33 -10.41 -18.02
N LEU A 167 9.00 -10.34 -18.14
CA LEU A 167 8.08 -10.48 -16.98
C LEU A 167 7.38 -11.86 -16.88
N ARG A 168 7.77 -12.85 -17.69
CA ARG A 168 7.22 -14.22 -17.62
C ARG A 168 7.87 -15.10 -16.54
N GLY A 169 8.89 -14.59 -15.84
CA GLY A 169 9.50 -15.21 -14.65
C GLY A 169 9.18 -14.40 -13.39
N GLY A 170 7.97 -14.56 -12.86
CA GLY A 170 7.67 -14.11 -11.51
C GLY A 170 8.54 -14.91 -10.53
N ALA A 171 9.43 -14.23 -9.81
CA ALA A 171 10.45 -14.73 -8.87
C ALA A 171 11.87 -15.04 -9.40
N GLU A 172 12.12 -15.18 -10.71
CA GLU A 172 13.46 -15.54 -11.23
C GLU A 172 14.21 -14.39 -11.96
N GLY A 173 13.64 -13.19 -12.02
CA GLY A 173 14.17 -12.10 -12.85
C GLY A 173 14.83 -10.92 -12.13
N LEU A 174 15.27 -11.05 -10.88
CA LEU A 174 16.22 -10.08 -10.30
C LEU A 174 17.59 -10.43 -10.87
N ASP A 175 18.01 -9.82 -11.99
CA ASP A 175 19.33 -9.99 -12.64
C ASP A 175 20.15 -11.13 -12.02
N GLU A 176 19.85 -12.38 -12.40
CA GLU A 176 20.67 -13.50 -12.00
C GLU A 176 22.11 -13.20 -12.42
N ASP A 177 23.02 -13.37 -11.47
CA ASP A 177 24.47 -13.38 -11.63
C ASP A 177 25.20 -12.04 -11.79
N LYS A 178 24.86 -11.04 -10.98
CA LYS A 178 25.95 -10.28 -10.34
C LYS A 178 26.15 -10.75 -8.91
N PRO A 179 27.23 -11.50 -8.60
CA PRO A 179 27.58 -11.72 -7.21
C PRO A 179 27.85 -10.35 -6.58
N PHE A 180 26.94 -9.88 -5.74
CA PHE A 180 27.13 -8.63 -5.03
C PHE A 180 28.25 -8.84 -4.01
N THR A 181 29.29 -8.01 -4.10
CA THR A 181 30.44 -8.08 -3.20
C THR A 181 30.19 -7.38 -1.87
N ASP A 182 29.19 -6.49 -1.81
CA ASP A 182 28.90 -5.66 -0.64
C ASP A 182 27.40 -5.30 -0.55
N PHE A 183 26.91 -5.17 0.69
CA PHE A 183 25.52 -4.82 0.98
C PHE A 183 25.09 -3.45 0.40
N PRO A 184 25.88 -2.37 0.47
CA PRO A 184 25.50 -1.08 -0.14
C PRO A 184 25.14 -1.18 -1.63
N THR A 185 25.95 -1.89 -2.42
CA THR A 185 25.66 -2.10 -3.85
C THR A 185 24.37 -2.90 -4.05
N LEU A 186 24.20 -4.00 -3.32
CA LEU A 186 22.98 -4.82 -3.37
C LEU A 186 21.74 -4.01 -3.00
N PHE A 187 21.82 -3.20 -1.94
CA PHE A 187 20.72 -2.37 -1.44
C PHE A 187 20.26 -1.38 -2.51
N ASP A 188 21.20 -0.67 -3.13
CA ASP A 188 20.90 0.34 -4.14
C ASP A 188 20.33 -0.28 -5.41
N ASP A 189 21.00 -1.32 -5.93
CA ASP A 189 20.62 -1.95 -7.19
C ASP A 189 19.27 -2.67 -7.06
N THR A 190 18.98 -3.27 -5.90
CA THR A 190 17.68 -3.91 -5.65
C THR A 190 16.55 -2.89 -5.66
N ILE A 191 16.69 -1.79 -4.91
CA ILE A 191 15.65 -0.74 -4.84
C ILE A 191 15.45 -0.06 -6.20
N CYS A 192 16.55 0.24 -6.91
CA CYS A 192 16.47 0.85 -8.24
C CYS A 192 15.86 -0.11 -9.27
N SER A 193 16.26 -1.38 -9.27
CA SER A 193 15.73 -2.41 -10.16
C SER A 193 14.23 -2.63 -9.92
N PHE A 194 13.81 -2.74 -8.66
CA PHE A 194 12.39 -2.84 -8.31
C PHE A 194 11.59 -1.63 -8.79
N SER A 195 12.07 -0.41 -8.49
CA SER A 195 11.43 0.83 -8.91
C SER A 195 11.29 0.91 -10.44
N ARG A 196 12.34 0.52 -11.17
CA ARG A 196 12.33 0.48 -12.64
C ARG A 196 11.30 -0.53 -13.17
N LYS A 197 11.24 -1.73 -12.58
CA LYS A 197 10.23 -2.75 -12.94
C LYS A 197 8.82 -2.24 -12.68
N MET A 198 8.59 -1.58 -11.54
CA MET A 198 7.29 -0.99 -11.21
C MET A 198 6.90 0.07 -12.24
N LEU A 199 7.77 1.04 -12.50
CA LEU A 199 7.54 2.09 -13.48
C LEU A 199 7.30 1.55 -14.89
N SER A 200 7.96 0.45 -15.27
CA SER A 200 7.75 -0.19 -16.58
C SER A 200 6.30 -0.63 -16.83
N LEU A 201 5.54 -0.92 -15.76
CA LEU A 201 4.12 -1.26 -15.87
C LEU A 201 3.23 -0.07 -16.26
N PHE A 202 3.68 1.15 -16.01
CA PHE A 202 2.97 2.39 -16.37
C PHE A 202 3.39 2.96 -17.71
N GLN A 203 4.63 2.67 -18.14
CA GLN A 203 5.20 3.24 -19.35
C GLN A 203 4.33 3.04 -20.59
N VAL A 204 4.23 4.11 -21.37
CA VAL A 204 3.64 4.13 -22.70
C VAL A 204 4.77 4.14 -23.72
N ARG A 205 4.70 3.26 -24.72
CA ARG A 205 5.69 3.19 -25.81
C ARG A 205 4.97 3.30 -27.14
N GLY A 206 5.44 4.19 -28.00
CA GLY A 206 4.93 4.34 -29.36
C GLY A 206 3.51 4.93 -29.45
N SER A 207 3.16 5.86 -28.56
CA SER A 207 1.90 6.60 -28.73
C SER A 207 2.08 7.71 -29.75
N ASP A 208 1.14 7.79 -30.70
CA ASP A 208 1.10 8.84 -31.73
C ASP A 208 0.30 10.08 -31.27
N ARG A 209 -0.13 10.12 -29.99
CA ARG A 209 -0.94 11.22 -29.48
C ARG A 209 -0.09 12.45 -29.17
N PRO A 210 -0.57 13.66 -29.49
CA PRO A 210 0.21 14.89 -29.31
C PRO A 210 0.28 15.36 -27.85
N ASP A 211 -0.58 14.85 -26.96
CA ASP A 211 -0.58 15.27 -25.55
C ASP A 211 0.66 14.74 -24.81
N ARG A 212 1.22 15.59 -23.94
CA ARG A 212 2.40 15.24 -23.14
C ARG A 212 2.05 14.12 -22.14
N LEU A 213 2.93 13.14 -22.04
CA LEU A 213 2.77 12.03 -21.10
C LEU A 213 2.92 12.52 -19.66
N PRO A 214 2.09 12.07 -18.71
CA PRO A 214 2.41 12.19 -17.29
C PRO A 214 3.73 11.47 -16.94
N PHE A 215 4.46 11.95 -15.93
CA PHE A 215 5.78 11.41 -15.57
C PHE A 215 5.81 9.88 -15.39
N LEU A 216 4.82 9.27 -14.73
CA LEU A 216 4.78 7.81 -14.55
C LEU A 216 4.75 7.03 -15.88
N MET A 217 4.22 7.64 -16.94
CA MET A 217 4.06 7.00 -18.25
C MET A 217 5.23 7.25 -19.18
N ALA A 218 6.08 8.24 -18.89
CA ALA A 218 7.24 8.57 -19.69
C ALA A 218 8.33 7.49 -19.53
N PRO A 219 8.79 6.85 -20.62
CA PRO A 219 9.86 5.86 -20.55
C PRO A 219 11.17 6.39 -19.94
N GLN A 220 11.48 7.67 -20.19
CA GLN A 220 12.70 8.35 -19.75
C GLN A 220 12.69 8.62 -18.24
N PHE A 221 11.49 8.84 -17.67
CA PHE A 221 11.34 9.17 -16.26
C PHE A 221 11.95 8.11 -15.33
N ALA A 222 11.90 6.82 -15.69
CA ALA A 222 12.48 5.77 -14.86
C ALA A 222 13.99 5.92 -14.64
N ALA A 223 14.73 6.40 -15.65
CA ALA A 223 16.17 6.67 -15.52
C ALA A 223 16.43 7.91 -14.65
N CYS A 224 15.62 8.96 -14.81
CA CYS A 224 15.70 10.16 -13.98
C CYS A 224 15.38 9.84 -12.51
N TYR A 225 14.32 9.05 -12.27
CA TYR A 225 13.93 8.62 -10.94
C TYR A 225 15.05 7.82 -10.27
N GLU A 226 15.67 6.87 -10.96
CA GLU A 226 16.82 6.14 -10.45
C GLU A 226 18.01 7.04 -10.12
N ASP A 227 18.31 8.04 -10.96
CA ASP A 227 19.38 9.01 -10.69
C ASP A 227 19.11 9.80 -9.40
N VAL A 228 17.85 10.23 -9.20
CA VAL A 228 17.40 10.86 -7.94
C VAL A 228 17.54 9.89 -6.77
N LEU A 229 17.17 8.62 -6.93
CA LEU A 229 17.33 7.63 -5.87
C LEU A 229 18.81 7.48 -5.47
N ARG A 230 19.69 7.25 -6.43
CA ARG A 230 21.12 6.99 -6.18
C ARG A 230 21.86 8.20 -5.64
N ARG A 231 21.53 9.41 -6.10
CA ARG A 231 22.21 10.64 -5.66
C ARG A 231 21.65 11.19 -4.36
N MET A 232 20.34 11.11 -4.18
CA MET A 232 19.64 11.93 -3.19
C MET A 232 18.93 11.09 -2.14
N VAL A 233 18.34 9.94 -2.47
CA VAL A 233 17.51 9.18 -1.52
C VAL A 233 18.33 8.14 -0.75
N LEU A 234 19.03 7.27 -1.48
CA LEU A 234 19.67 6.09 -0.94
C LEU A 234 20.91 6.39 -0.09
N PRO A 235 21.81 7.34 -0.46
CA PRO A 235 23.02 7.57 0.34
C PRO A 235 22.71 8.00 1.78
N PRO A 236 21.81 8.97 2.05
CA PRO A 236 21.41 9.29 3.42
C PRO A 236 20.80 8.09 4.17
N MET A 237 20.00 7.26 3.50
CA MET A 237 19.44 6.06 4.13
C MET A 237 20.53 5.09 4.57
N ARG A 238 21.52 4.81 3.72
CA ARG A 238 22.64 3.90 4.03
C ARG A 238 23.55 4.39 5.16
N THR A 239 23.62 5.70 5.38
CA THR A 239 24.38 6.25 6.52
C THR A 239 23.70 6.01 7.87
N SER A 240 22.43 5.59 7.87
CA SER A 240 21.72 5.35 9.12
C SER A 240 22.21 4.08 9.82
N ARG A 241 22.28 4.14 11.15
CA ARG A 241 22.70 3.00 11.98
C ARG A 241 21.81 1.77 11.77
N HIS A 242 20.50 1.96 11.59
CA HIS A 242 19.57 0.84 11.40
C HIS A 242 19.78 0.13 10.06
N ILE A 243 20.06 0.87 8.98
CA ILE A 243 20.37 0.27 7.67
C ILE A 243 21.75 -0.42 7.70
N GLN A 244 22.74 0.18 8.37
CA GLN A 244 24.03 -0.47 8.58
C GLN A 244 23.91 -1.78 9.38
N GLN A 245 23.09 -1.79 10.44
CA GLN A 245 22.80 -3.00 11.21
C GLN A 245 22.07 -4.05 10.37
N LEU A 246 21.11 -3.64 9.54
CA LEU A 246 20.44 -4.53 8.59
C LEU A 246 21.45 -5.22 7.66
N GLY A 247 22.46 -4.48 7.20
CA GLY A 247 23.58 -5.00 6.41
C GLY A 247 24.41 -6.10 7.10
N LEU A 248 24.41 -6.15 8.44
CA LEU A 248 25.14 -7.14 9.24
C LEU A 248 24.30 -8.33 9.68
N ASN A 249 22.97 -8.21 9.63
CA ASN A 249 22.04 -9.22 10.15
C ASN A 249 21.87 -10.45 9.25
N TYR A 250 22.26 -10.34 7.98
CA TYR A 250 22.06 -11.39 6.97
C TYR A 250 23.34 -11.60 6.17
N ASN A 251 23.53 -12.84 5.69
CA ASN A 251 24.48 -13.10 4.61
C ASN A 251 23.85 -12.67 3.28
N TRP A 252 24.00 -11.40 2.92
CA TRP A 252 23.38 -10.81 1.73
C TRP A 252 23.82 -11.43 0.40
N ALA A 253 25.00 -12.08 0.38
CA ALA A 253 25.45 -12.84 -0.78
C ALA A 253 24.60 -14.11 -1.01
N GLU A 254 24.03 -14.70 0.05
CA GLU A 254 23.17 -15.88 -0.04
C GLU A 254 21.69 -15.53 -0.21
N VAL A 255 21.18 -14.56 0.57
CA VAL A 255 19.74 -14.24 0.56
C VAL A 255 19.34 -13.30 -0.59
N GLY A 256 20.30 -12.55 -1.14
CA GLY A 256 20.09 -11.67 -2.29
C GLY A 256 19.12 -10.51 -2.07
N GLY A 257 18.79 -9.83 -3.17
CA GLY A 257 17.86 -8.70 -3.19
C GLY A 257 16.40 -9.08 -2.93
N ALA A 258 16.01 -10.32 -3.23
CA ALA A 258 14.64 -10.81 -2.97
C ALA A 258 14.27 -10.65 -1.49
N LYS A 259 15.20 -11.02 -0.59
CA LYS A 259 14.97 -10.87 0.85
C LYS A 259 14.79 -9.41 1.27
N LEU A 260 15.49 -8.48 0.62
CA LEU A 260 15.31 -7.04 0.89
C LEU A 260 13.92 -6.58 0.47
N ILE A 261 13.41 -7.03 -0.69
CA ILE A 261 12.06 -6.74 -1.14
C ILE A 261 11.02 -7.34 -0.18
N ASP A 262 11.22 -8.57 0.30
CA ASP A 262 10.35 -9.18 1.30
C ASP A 262 10.28 -8.35 2.58
N ILE A 263 11.43 -7.84 3.05
CA ILE A 263 11.48 -6.96 4.23
C ILE A 263 10.73 -5.65 3.95
N ILE A 264 10.84 -5.07 2.76
CA ILE A 264 10.11 -3.86 2.37
C ILE A 264 8.59 -4.14 2.35
N GLN A 265 8.18 -5.27 1.78
CA GLN A 265 6.78 -5.62 1.53
C GLN A 265 6.06 -6.23 2.74
N SER A 266 6.78 -6.75 3.74
CA SER A 266 6.16 -7.38 4.92
C SER A 266 5.34 -6.43 5.79
N GLY A 267 5.44 -5.10 5.56
CA GLY A 267 4.55 -4.10 6.18
C GLY A 267 4.67 -4.01 7.71
N GLU A 268 5.68 -4.63 8.32
CA GLU A 268 5.78 -4.72 9.77
C GLU A 268 6.00 -3.35 10.43
N VAL A 269 5.37 -3.18 11.60
CA VAL A 269 5.68 -2.10 12.54
C VAL A 269 7.18 -2.22 12.87
N ASN A 270 7.95 -1.17 12.58
CA ASN A 270 9.42 -1.08 12.67
C ASN A 270 10.22 -1.51 11.43
N ASN A 271 9.67 -1.40 10.22
CA ASN A 271 10.48 -1.54 9.00
C ASN A 271 11.52 -0.38 8.89
N PRO A 272 12.83 -0.64 9.07
CA PRO A 272 13.84 0.41 9.05
C PRO A 272 14.03 1.01 7.66
N VAL A 273 13.81 0.22 6.60
CA VAL A 273 13.95 0.67 5.21
C VAL A 273 12.85 1.68 4.90
N LEU A 274 11.58 1.31 5.13
CA LEU A 274 10.44 2.20 4.87
C LEU A 274 10.47 3.44 5.76
N HIS A 275 10.89 3.32 7.03
CA HIS A 275 11.03 4.47 7.92
C HIS A 275 12.01 5.52 7.36
N HIS A 276 13.22 5.10 6.96
CA HIS A 276 14.20 6.02 6.41
C HIS A 276 13.83 6.52 5.01
N TRP A 277 13.17 5.68 4.21
CA TRP A 277 12.62 6.03 2.91
C TRP A 277 11.57 7.15 3.02
N ASP A 278 10.59 7.00 3.89
CA ASP A 278 9.51 7.98 4.10
C ASP A 278 10.05 9.30 4.65
N ASN A 279 10.96 9.23 5.62
CA ASN A 279 11.61 10.41 6.16
C ASN A 279 12.35 11.19 5.08
N ARG A 280 13.02 10.48 4.15
CA ARG A 280 13.78 11.13 3.08
C ARG A 280 12.87 11.78 2.05
N TRP A 281 11.82 11.09 1.60
CA TRP A 281 10.82 11.67 0.70
C TRP A 281 10.09 12.86 1.33
N THR A 282 9.72 12.76 2.61
CA THR A 282 9.06 13.85 3.34
C THR A 282 9.96 15.08 3.46
N ALA A 283 11.28 14.90 3.57
CA ALA A 283 12.22 16.02 3.63
C ALA A 283 12.23 16.87 2.35
N PHE A 284 11.81 16.33 1.20
CA PHE A 284 11.74 17.08 -0.06
C PHE A 284 10.56 18.06 -0.15
N ARG A 285 9.53 17.94 0.72
CA ARG A 285 8.49 18.97 0.88
C ARG A 285 9.04 20.28 1.46
N GLY A 286 10.24 20.24 2.04
CA GLY A 286 10.78 21.35 2.83
C GLY A 286 10.05 21.53 4.16
N ALA A 287 10.72 22.18 5.13
CA ALA A 287 10.04 22.63 6.33
C ALA A 287 9.10 23.79 5.96
N LYS A 288 7.94 23.94 6.63
CA LYS A 288 6.98 25.04 6.37
C LYS A 288 7.71 26.38 6.18
N GLY A 289 7.75 26.89 4.95
CA GLY A 289 8.39 28.16 4.58
C GLY A 289 9.88 28.14 4.25
N LYS A 290 10.55 26.98 4.21
CA LYS A 290 11.96 26.84 3.83
C LYS A 290 12.12 25.84 2.68
N LYS A 291 12.69 26.32 1.57
CA LYS A 291 13.08 25.45 0.45
C LYS A 291 14.16 24.45 0.91
N PRO A 292 14.12 23.20 0.43
CA PRO A 292 15.22 22.25 0.64
C PRO A 292 16.53 22.86 0.12
N LYS A 293 17.66 22.44 0.70
CA LYS A 293 18.98 22.86 0.22
C LYS A 293 19.08 22.53 -1.28
N PRO A 294 19.72 23.38 -2.10
CA PRO A 294 19.82 23.13 -3.55
C PRO A 294 20.37 21.74 -3.88
N GLU A 295 21.34 21.28 -3.10
CA GLU A 295 21.99 19.97 -3.22
C GLU A 295 21.06 18.79 -2.86
N ASP A 296 20.00 19.04 -2.09
CA ASP A 296 19.01 18.06 -1.62
C ASP A 296 17.65 18.23 -2.30
N ASN A 297 17.53 19.08 -3.32
CA ASN A 297 16.28 19.34 -4.01
C ASN A 297 16.17 18.53 -5.32
N PRO A 298 15.27 17.52 -5.41
CA PRO A 298 15.14 16.69 -6.62
C PRO A 298 14.32 17.36 -7.74
N TRP A 299 13.49 18.37 -7.43
CA TRP A 299 12.55 18.97 -8.37
C TRP A 299 13.18 19.61 -9.61
N PRO A 300 14.35 20.28 -9.54
CA PRO A 300 15.07 20.73 -10.73
C PRO A 300 15.44 19.59 -11.67
N LEU A 301 15.95 18.46 -11.16
CA LEU A 301 16.36 17.31 -11.98
C LEU A 301 15.17 16.73 -12.74
N PHE A 302 14.03 16.56 -12.07
CA PHE A 302 12.80 16.10 -12.72
C PHE A 302 12.33 17.06 -13.81
N ARG A 303 12.36 18.39 -13.57
CA ARG A 303 11.93 19.38 -14.56
C ARG A 303 12.87 19.47 -15.76
N GLU A 304 14.17 19.36 -15.53
CA GLU A 304 15.17 19.36 -16.60
C GLU A 304 15.00 18.14 -17.51
N ASP A 305 14.85 16.94 -16.93
CA ASP A 305 14.61 15.72 -17.69
C ASP A 305 13.26 15.77 -18.44
N ALA A 306 12.21 16.25 -17.78
CA ALA A 306 10.88 16.44 -18.37
C ALA A 306 10.85 17.43 -19.53
N THR A 307 11.66 18.50 -19.44
CA THR A 307 11.82 19.47 -20.53
C THR A 307 12.58 18.85 -21.70
N LYS A 308 13.63 18.08 -21.41
CA LYS A 308 14.45 17.40 -22.42
C LYS A 308 13.69 16.29 -23.15
N SER A 309 12.84 15.57 -22.42
CA SER A 309 12.15 14.36 -22.89
C SER A 309 10.65 14.57 -23.19
N ASP A 310 10.19 15.83 -23.10
CA ASP A 310 8.82 16.27 -23.38
C ASP A 310 7.68 15.51 -22.65
N TYR A 311 7.77 15.41 -21.34
CA TYR A 311 6.71 14.87 -20.49
C TYR A 311 6.35 15.82 -19.35
N LEU A 312 5.19 15.65 -18.70
CA LEU A 312 4.78 16.45 -17.55
C LEU A 312 5.55 15.98 -16.30
N PRO A 313 6.43 16.82 -15.70
CA PRO A 313 7.22 16.43 -14.54
C PRO A 313 6.35 16.18 -13.30
N PRO A 314 6.81 15.34 -12.35
CA PRO A 314 6.21 15.31 -11.03
C PRO A 314 6.50 16.60 -10.26
N ASP A 315 5.64 16.91 -9.30
CA ASP A 315 5.83 18.02 -8.36
C ASP A 315 5.78 17.59 -6.88
N GLU A 316 5.71 18.57 -5.97
CA GLU A 316 5.70 18.32 -4.52
C GLU A 316 4.43 17.59 -4.04
N ASP A 317 3.32 17.70 -4.77
CA ASP A 317 2.07 17.00 -4.46
C ASP A 317 2.16 15.52 -4.85
N ASP A 318 3.05 15.17 -5.78
CA ASP A 318 3.29 13.80 -6.25
C ASP A 318 4.23 12.97 -5.36
N ILE A 319 4.73 13.52 -4.26
CA ILE A 319 5.68 12.82 -3.37
C ILE A 319 5.11 11.50 -2.88
N ASP A 320 3.83 11.43 -2.57
CA ASP A 320 3.24 10.19 -2.06
C ASP A 320 3.25 9.09 -3.13
N VAL A 321 2.94 9.43 -4.38
CA VAL A 321 3.06 8.49 -5.51
C VAL A 321 4.50 8.03 -5.73
N LEU A 322 5.47 8.96 -5.72
CA LEU A 322 6.89 8.62 -5.89
C LEU A 322 7.37 7.69 -4.78
N LYS A 323 7.06 8.04 -3.53
CA LYS A 323 7.43 7.29 -2.34
C LYS A 323 6.77 5.91 -2.31
N ASP A 324 5.53 5.76 -2.76
CA ASP A 324 4.79 4.51 -2.62
C ASP A 324 5.09 3.49 -3.73
N LEU A 325 5.90 3.84 -4.73
CA LEU A 325 6.39 2.89 -5.76
C LEU A 325 7.01 1.62 -5.18
N LEU A 326 7.70 1.70 -4.03
CA LEU A 326 8.29 0.53 -3.35
C LEU A 326 7.28 -0.33 -2.60
N ARG A 327 6.09 0.21 -2.32
CA ARG A 327 5.01 -0.47 -1.60
C ARG A 327 4.06 -1.21 -2.51
N TYR A 328 4.07 -0.89 -3.80
CA TYR A 328 3.18 -1.49 -4.76
C TYR A 328 3.53 -2.96 -5.04
N GLU A 329 2.51 -3.79 -5.13
CA GLU A 329 2.65 -5.19 -5.50
C GLU A 329 2.69 -5.34 -7.02
N LEU A 330 3.87 -5.67 -7.58
CA LEU A 330 4.08 -5.81 -9.03
C LEU A 330 3.02 -6.70 -9.69
N GLU A 331 2.67 -7.82 -9.07
CA GLU A 331 1.71 -8.78 -9.61
C GLU A 331 0.30 -8.21 -9.71
N SER A 332 -0.14 -7.45 -8.70
CA SER A 332 -1.44 -6.80 -8.67
C SER A 332 -1.57 -5.78 -9.81
N PHE A 333 -0.53 -4.98 -10.07
CA PHE A 333 -0.50 -4.02 -11.17
C PHE A 333 -0.42 -4.69 -12.55
N ALA A 334 0.43 -5.71 -12.70
CA ALA A 334 0.52 -6.47 -13.95
C ALA A 334 -0.79 -7.19 -14.28
N LYS A 335 -1.46 -7.76 -13.27
CA LYS A 335 -2.78 -8.37 -13.41
C LYS A 335 -3.83 -7.33 -13.81
N ALA A 336 -3.84 -6.17 -13.16
CA ALA A 336 -4.78 -5.09 -13.47
C ALA A 336 -4.64 -4.65 -14.94
N TRP A 337 -3.42 -4.38 -15.39
CA TRP A 337 -3.17 -3.96 -16.77
C TRP A 337 -3.58 -5.04 -17.79
N ARG A 338 -3.28 -6.31 -17.51
CA ARG A 338 -3.69 -7.44 -18.35
C ARG A 338 -5.21 -7.57 -18.46
N GLU A 339 -5.93 -7.51 -17.34
CA GLU A 339 -7.39 -7.57 -17.33
C GLU A 339 -8.01 -6.39 -18.09
N ILE A 340 -7.46 -5.18 -17.94
CA ILE A 340 -7.92 -3.98 -18.66
C ILE A 340 -7.73 -4.16 -20.17
N GLY A 341 -6.57 -4.66 -20.62
CA GLY A 341 -6.32 -4.96 -22.03
C GLY A 341 -7.29 -6.01 -22.60
N GLN A 342 -7.55 -7.08 -21.86
CA GLN A 342 -8.53 -8.11 -22.26
C GLN A 342 -9.94 -7.54 -22.40
N LEU A 343 -10.37 -6.70 -21.45
CA LEU A 343 -11.68 -6.07 -21.52
C LEU A 343 -11.80 -5.10 -22.71
N TYR A 344 -10.72 -4.39 -23.05
CA TYR A 344 -10.68 -3.55 -24.24
C TYR A 344 -10.91 -4.38 -25.50
N GLU A 345 -10.18 -5.48 -25.65
CA GLU A 345 -10.30 -6.35 -26.82
C GLU A 345 -11.70 -6.96 -26.93
N GLN A 346 -12.22 -7.50 -25.83
CA GLN A 346 -13.55 -8.11 -25.81
C GLN A 346 -14.68 -7.12 -26.12
N GLU A 347 -14.55 -5.85 -25.72
CA GLU A 347 -15.58 -4.84 -25.99
C GLU A 347 -15.45 -4.26 -27.41
N PHE A 348 -14.24 -3.93 -27.86
CA PHE A 348 -14.01 -3.11 -29.04
C PHE A 348 -13.49 -3.86 -30.27
N THR A 349 -12.84 -5.00 -30.08
CA THR A 349 -12.22 -5.82 -31.13
C THR A 349 -12.41 -7.31 -30.86
N PRO A 350 -13.66 -7.80 -30.75
CA PRO A 350 -13.94 -9.22 -30.50
C PRO A 350 -13.40 -10.08 -31.64
N ASN A 351 -12.71 -11.18 -31.32
CA ASN A 351 -12.36 -12.17 -32.36
C ASN A 351 -13.56 -13.04 -32.73
N ALA A 352 -14.44 -13.31 -31.76
CA ALA A 352 -15.66 -14.09 -31.94
C ALA A 352 -16.84 -13.50 -31.19
N ARG A 353 -18.06 -13.77 -31.67
CA ARG A 353 -19.31 -13.31 -31.02
C ARG A 353 -19.46 -13.81 -29.57
N GLN A 354 -18.88 -14.97 -29.26
CA GLN A 354 -18.91 -15.54 -27.90
C GLN A 354 -17.97 -14.83 -26.93
N GLU A 355 -16.96 -14.12 -27.45
CA GLU A 355 -15.98 -13.36 -26.67
C GLU A 355 -16.36 -11.89 -26.53
N GLN A 356 -17.42 -11.44 -27.22
CA GLN A 356 -17.90 -10.07 -27.16
C GLN A 356 -18.41 -9.75 -25.75
N ALA A 357 -17.72 -8.83 -25.08
CA ALA A 357 -18.18 -8.27 -23.83
C ALA A 357 -19.35 -7.29 -24.07
N ARG A 358 -20.14 -7.06 -23.02
CA ARG A 358 -21.19 -6.03 -23.04
C ARG A 358 -20.58 -4.63 -23.18
N GLU A 359 -21.37 -3.70 -23.72
CA GLU A 359 -21.02 -2.29 -23.71
C GLU A 359 -20.77 -1.80 -22.27
N GLY A 360 -19.68 -1.04 -22.10
CA GLY A 360 -19.22 -0.48 -20.83
C GLY A 360 -18.41 -1.46 -19.95
N ALA A 361 -18.14 -2.69 -20.39
CA ALA A 361 -17.34 -3.65 -19.63
C ALA A 361 -15.91 -3.12 -19.35
N PHE A 362 -15.29 -2.50 -20.34
CA PHE A 362 -13.98 -1.85 -20.23
C PHE A 362 -14.00 -0.70 -19.23
N ARG A 363 -15.01 0.18 -19.31
CA ARG A 363 -15.21 1.28 -18.35
C ARG A 363 -15.34 0.75 -16.93
N ASP A 364 -16.16 -0.29 -16.74
CA ASP A 364 -16.41 -0.87 -15.43
C ASP A 364 -15.14 -1.58 -14.89
N GLY A 365 -14.33 -2.17 -15.77
CA GLY A 365 -13.01 -2.70 -15.45
C GLY A 365 -12.02 -1.63 -14.98
N LEU A 366 -11.96 -0.49 -15.66
CA LEU A 366 -11.16 0.66 -15.24
C LEU A 366 -11.60 1.16 -13.85
N MET A 367 -12.90 1.30 -13.61
CA MET A 367 -13.42 1.74 -12.31
C MET A 367 -13.12 0.73 -11.19
N LYS A 368 -13.30 -0.57 -11.47
CA LYS A 368 -12.96 -1.66 -10.54
C LYS A 368 -11.52 -1.53 -10.11
N TRP A 369 -10.57 -1.45 -11.05
CA TRP A 369 -9.15 -1.39 -10.72
C TRP A 369 -8.73 -0.05 -10.12
N ALA A 370 -9.35 1.07 -10.52
CA ALA A 370 -9.16 2.36 -9.87
C ALA A 370 -9.53 2.34 -8.38
N SER A 371 -10.59 1.63 -8.01
CA SER A 371 -11.02 1.48 -6.60
C SER A 371 -10.22 0.43 -5.81
N LYS A 372 -9.61 -0.54 -6.50
CA LYS A 372 -8.94 -1.68 -5.87
C LYS A 372 -7.44 -1.43 -5.63
N LEU A 373 -6.79 -0.68 -6.52
CA LEU A 373 -5.37 -0.37 -6.39
C LEU A 373 -5.15 0.73 -5.34
N PRO A 374 -3.98 0.78 -4.70
CA PRO A 374 -3.67 1.80 -3.70
C PRO A 374 -3.74 3.22 -4.23
N ASP A 375 -4.17 4.15 -3.37
CA ASP A 375 -3.94 5.60 -3.42
C ASP A 375 -3.93 6.23 -4.81
N HIS A 376 -5.11 6.31 -5.45
CA HIS A 376 -5.32 7.01 -6.73
C HIS A 376 -4.49 6.48 -7.92
N VAL A 377 -3.65 5.46 -7.74
CA VAL A 377 -2.72 5.03 -8.79
C VAL A 377 -3.43 4.27 -9.91
N GLY A 378 -4.56 3.63 -9.62
CA GLY A 378 -5.36 2.98 -10.66
C GLY A 378 -5.91 3.96 -11.72
N GLU A 379 -5.95 5.26 -11.43
CA GLU A 379 -6.29 6.31 -12.41
C GLU A 379 -5.29 6.37 -13.56
N PHE A 380 -4.02 6.09 -13.29
CA PHE A 380 -2.99 6.06 -14.33
C PHE A 380 -3.24 4.95 -15.34
N PHE A 381 -3.99 3.88 -15.03
CA PHE A 381 -4.39 2.93 -16.06
C PHE A 381 -5.49 3.45 -16.99
N ALA A 382 -6.38 4.32 -16.51
CA ALA A 382 -7.34 5.01 -17.37
C ALA A 382 -6.62 5.99 -18.31
N ILE A 383 -5.67 6.77 -17.78
CA ILE A 383 -4.86 7.69 -18.59
C ILE A 383 -3.97 6.89 -19.57
N LYS A 384 -3.38 5.76 -19.14
CA LYS A 384 -2.53 4.92 -20.01
C LYS A 384 -3.34 4.34 -21.17
N SER A 385 -4.59 3.95 -20.89
CA SER A 385 -5.52 3.47 -21.90
C SER A 385 -5.78 4.50 -23.00
N TYR A 386 -5.85 5.79 -22.66
CA TYR A 386 -5.94 6.85 -23.66
C TYR A 386 -4.76 6.82 -24.63
N PHE A 387 -3.53 6.70 -24.14
CA PHE A 387 -2.36 6.68 -25.03
C PHE A 387 -2.18 5.38 -25.80
N MET A 388 -2.58 4.24 -25.23
CA MET A 388 -2.32 2.91 -25.77
C MET A 388 -3.43 2.37 -26.67
N PHE A 389 -4.69 2.76 -26.44
CA PHE A 389 -5.82 2.16 -27.12
C PHE A 389 -6.47 3.14 -28.11
N PRO A 390 -6.53 2.80 -29.41
CA PRO A 390 -7.01 3.71 -30.46
C PRO A 390 -8.44 4.23 -30.23
N ARG A 391 -9.33 3.42 -29.62
CA ARG A 391 -10.73 3.83 -29.40
C ARG A 391 -10.97 4.62 -28.12
N ILE A 392 -9.96 4.79 -27.28
CA ILE A 392 -10.10 5.49 -25.99
C ILE A 392 -9.66 6.94 -26.18
N ASP A 393 -10.61 7.82 -26.50
CA ASP A 393 -10.35 9.23 -26.77
C ASP A 393 -10.60 10.13 -25.54
N GLY A 394 -10.44 11.44 -25.73
CA GLY A 394 -10.68 12.41 -24.67
C GLY A 394 -12.15 12.45 -24.25
N HIS A 395 -13.08 12.19 -25.17
CA HIS A 395 -14.51 12.12 -24.86
C HIS A 395 -14.83 10.94 -23.95
N PHE A 396 -14.22 9.77 -24.20
CA PHE A 396 -14.33 8.60 -23.33
C PHE A 396 -13.85 8.93 -21.92
N LEU A 397 -12.68 9.56 -21.77
CA LEU A 397 -12.17 9.93 -20.43
C LEU A 397 -13.05 10.98 -19.74
N ARG A 398 -13.57 11.98 -20.48
CA ARG A 398 -14.54 12.97 -19.98
C ARG A 398 -15.84 12.31 -19.51
N ARG A 399 -16.27 11.19 -20.11
CA ARG A 399 -17.43 10.40 -19.63
C ARG A 399 -17.06 9.45 -18.50
N LEU A 400 -15.84 8.92 -18.49
CA LEU A 400 -15.36 8.05 -17.41
C LEU A 400 -15.32 8.81 -16.09
N ILE A 401 -14.78 10.04 -16.12
CA ILE A 401 -14.60 10.83 -14.90
C ILE A 401 -15.90 11.22 -14.21
N THR A 402 -17.02 11.29 -14.94
CA THR A 402 -18.33 11.57 -14.33
C THR A 402 -18.79 10.46 -13.37
N ASN A 403 -18.22 9.27 -13.46
CA ASN A 403 -18.53 8.16 -12.55
C ASN A 403 -17.80 8.28 -11.20
N PHE A 404 -16.78 9.14 -11.10
CA PHE A 404 -16.03 9.35 -9.86
C PHE A 404 -16.66 10.42 -8.95
N GLY A 405 -17.71 11.13 -9.38
CA GLY A 405 -18.39 12.12 -8.55
C GLY A 405 -19.48 12.89 -9.27
N ARG A 406 -20.47 13.39 -8.50
CA ARG A 406 -21.59 14.19 -9.02
C ARG A 406 -21.19 15.65 -9.26
N SER A 407 -20.25 16.16 -8.45
CA SER A 407 -19.68 17.50 -8.60
C SER A 407 -18.21 17.44 -9.01
N GLU A 408 -17.70 18.54 -9.57
CA GLU A 408 -16.28 18.67 -9.94
C GLU A 408 -15.35 18.50 -8.73
N ASN A 409 -15.74 19.03 -7.56
CA ASN A 409 -14.96 18.87 -6.33
C ASN A 409 -14.90 17.42 -5.85
N GLU A 410 -15.99 16.67 -5.98
CA GLU A 410 -16.00 15.23 -5.68
C GLU A 410 -15.10 14.45 -6.63
N ARG A 411 -15.14 14.77 -7.93
CA ARG A 411 -14.27 14.13 -8.94
C ARG A 411 -12.81 14.39 -8.67
N ARG A 412 -12.43 15.64 -8.37
CA ARG A 412 -11.05 16.00 -8.01
C ARG A 412 -10.57 15.31 -6.74
N ARG A 413 -11.45 15.05 -5.78
CA ARG A 413 -11.10 14.33 -4.56
C ARG A 413 -10.97 12.83 -4.79
N ASN A 414 -11.85 12.24 -5.59
CA ASN A 414 -11.90 10.79 -5.79
C ASN A 414 -10.99 10.31 -6.93
N ALA A 415 -10.69 11.19 -7.89
CA ALA A 415 -9.85 10.93 -9.04
C ALA A 415 -8.98 12.15 -9.43
N PRO A 416 -8.06 12.62 -8.55
CA PRO A 416 -7.28 13.83 -8.76
C PRO A 416 -6.45 13.81 -10.06
N TYR A 417 -5.75 12.72 -10.34
CA TYR A 417 -4.85 12.61 -11.48
C TYR A 417 -5.63 12.56 -12.79
N LEU A 418 -6.69 11.76 -12.83
CA LEU A 418 -7.57 11.72 -14.00
C LEU A 418 -8.26 13.07 -14.22
N SER A 419 -8.64 13.77 -13.15
CA SER A 419 -9.25 15.11 -13.23
C SER A 419 -8.34 16.14 -13.86
N ILE A 420 -7.10 16.22 -13.38
CA ILE A 420 -6.10 17.15 -13.92
C ILE A 420 -5.81 16.81 -15.37
N PHE A 421 -5.63 15.53 -15.69
CA PHE A 421 -5.35 15.09 -17.05
C PHE A 421 -6.50 15.47 -18.01
N VAL A 422 -7.75 15.15 -17.66
CA VAL A 422 -8.91 15.44 -18.51
C VAL A 422 -9.14 16.94 -18.70
N GLN A 423 -8.83 17.78 -17.70
CA GLN A 423 -8.90 19.24 -17.84
C GLN A 423 -7.85 19.78 -18.83
N ASN A 424 -6.69 19.12 -18.92
CA ASN A 424 -5.59 19.53 -19.78
C ASN A 424 -5.59 18.87 -21.16
N LEU A 425 -6.52 17.94 -21.43
CA LEU A 425 -6.65 17.31 -22.74
C LEU A 425 -7.01 18.33 -23.82
N SER A 426 -6.25 18.29 -24.91
CA SER A 426 -6.45 19.08 -26.12
C SER A 426 -7.61 18.48 -26.93
N GLY A 427 -8.86 18.77 -26.57
CA GLY A 427 -10.02 18.20 -27.26
C GLY A 427 -11.38 18.73 -26.81
#